data_AF-X1VHH8-F1
#
_entry.id   AF-X1VHH8-F1
#
_cell.length_a   1.000
_cell.length_b   1.000
_cell.length_c   1.000
_cell.angle_alpha   90.00
_cell.angle_beta   90.00
_cell.angle_gamma   90.00
#
_symmetry.space_group_name_H-M   'P 1'
#
loop_
_entity.id
_entity.type
_entity.pdbx_description
1 polymer ?
#
loop_
_entity_poly.entity_id
_entity_poly.type
_entity_poly.pdbx_seq_one_letter_code
_entity_poly.pdbx_strand_id
1 'polypeptide(L)'
;WIKKSRKEPTRGRKLKNPPMQITIPWGRGASEYRPGIFTKRYFEKHGEGCCADVYYALSEEIERLNKERIEISEKPFRRPNYSSFAKYFHWFKLLGLVEPIDRRELAIYDFLEEREFYRLTDKGKAEVRAWEDPIGVRHPEFR
;
A
#
# COMPACT_ATOMS: atom_id res chain seq x y z
N TRP A 1 -47.00 -32.70 0.47
CA TRP A 1 -45.87 -33.40 -0.17
C TRP A 1 -45.63 -32.80 -1.55
N ILE A 2 -44.74 -31.83 -1.67
CA ILE A 2 -44.42 -31.17 -2.95
C ILE A 2 -43.02 -31.64 -3.36
N LYS A 3 -42.96 -32.46 -4.42
CA LYS A 3 -41.72 -32.97 -5.02
C LYS A 3 -40.99 -31.81 -5.73
N LYS A 4 -39.84 -31.37 -5.20
CA LYS A 4 -38.92 -30.48 -5.92
C LYS A 4 -38.08 -31.31 -6.90
N SER A 5 -38.20 -30.99 -8.18
CA SER A 5 -37.43 -31.54 -9.29
C SER A 5 -35.93 -31.24 -9.13
N ARG A 6 -35.10 -32.28 -9.30
CA ARG A 6 -33.65 -32.26 -9.20
C ARG A 6 -33.08 -31.65 -10.49
N LYS A 7 -32.50 -30.45 -10.41
CA LYS A 7 -31.79 -29.83 -11.54
C LYS A 7 -30.42 -30.49 -11.66
N GLU A 8 -30.12 -31.05 -12.84
CA GLU A 8 -28.80 -31.61 -13.16
C GLU A 8 -27.71 -30.52 -13.18
N PRO A 9 -26.46 -30.85 -12.81
CA PRO A 9 -25.38 -29.89 -12.81
C PRO A 9 -24.80 -29.75 -14.23
N THR A 10 -25.00 -28.59 -14.86
CA THR A 10 -24.35 -28.26 -16.13
C THR A 10 -22.83 -28.20 -15.92
N ARG A 11 -22.14 -29.18 -16.52
CA ARG A 11 -20.68 -29.34 -16.56
C ARG A 11 -20.02 -28.15 -17.27
N GLY A 12 -18.84 -27.76 -16.77
CA GLY A 12 -17.82 -27.07 -17.59
C GLY A 12 -17.32 -25.71 -17.10
N ARG A 13 -17.09 -25.50 -15.79
CA ARG A 13 -16.33 -24.33 -15.35
C ARG A 13 -14.85 -24.57 -15.66
N LYS A 14 -14.32 -23.91 -16.70
CA LYS A 14 -12.87 -23.81 -16.94
C LYS A 14 -12.21 -23.30 -15.64
N LEU A 15 -11.26 -24.05 -15.11
CA LEU A 15 -10.30 -23.59 -14.12
C LEU A 15 -9.48 -22.46 -14.74
N LYS A 16 -9.99 -21.23 -14.67
CA LYS A 16 -9.13 -20.04 -14.70
C LYS A 16 -8.79 -19.77 -13.24
N ASN A 17 -7.51 -19.91 -12.90
CA ASN A 17 -6.97 -19.64 -11.58
C ASN A 17 -7.63 -18.38 -11.00
N PRO A 18 -8.36 -18.47 -9.86
CA PRO A 18 -8.92 -17.28 -9.27
C PRO A 18 -7.76 -16.40 -8.78
N PRO A 19 -7.75 -15.09 -9.06
CA PRO A 19 -6.93 -14.19 -8.28
C PRO A 19 -7.43 -14.30 -6.83
N MET A 20 -6.51 -14.43 -5.89
CA MET A 20 -6.78 -14.75 -4.49
C MET A 20 -7.87 -13.83 -3.92
N GLN A 21 -9.03 -14.39 -3.58
CA GLN A 21 -10.05 -13.67 -2.81
C GLN A 21 -9.62 -13.65 -1.35
N ILE A 22 -9.15 -12.51 -0.86
CA ILE A 22 -8.79 -12.34 0.55
C ILE A 22 -9.47 -11.09 1.10
N THR A 23 -10.36 -11.29 2.06
CA THR A 23 -11.13 -10.27 2.77
C THR A 23 -10.41 -9.91 4.06
N ILE A 24 -9.59 -8.83 4.10
CA ILE A 24 -8.87 -8.45 5.34
C ILE A 24 -8.81 -6.92 5.51
N PRO A 25 -8.90 -6.37 6.74
CA PRO A 25 -8.86 -4.95 7.02
C PRO A 25 -7.45 -4.38 6.77
N TRP A 26 -7.42 -3.08 6.44
CA TRP A 26 -6.18 -2.32 6.29
C TRP A 26 -5.28 -2.44 7.51
N GLY A 27 -3.99 -2.72 7.28
CA GLY A 27 -2.95 -2.78 8.31
C GLY A 27 -2.49 -4.18 8.73
N ARG A 28 -3.12 -5.28 8.31
CA ARG A 28 -2.59 -6.64 8.55
C ARG A 28 -2.63 -7.61 7.37
N GLY A 29 -3.43 -7.35 6.34
CA GLY A 29 -3.50 -8.21 5.15
C GLY A 29 -3.88 -7.50 3.85
N ALA A 30 -3.85 -6.17 3.84
CA ALA A 30 -3.92 -5.39 2.61
C ALA A 30 -2.47 -5.14 2.20
N SER A 31 -1.95 -5.74 1.13
CA SER A 31 -2.57 -5.64 -0.19
C SER A 31 -1.73 -6.38 -1.24
N GLU A 32 -2.33 -6.68 -2.38
CA GLU A 32 -1.60 -6.82 -3.65
C GLU A 32 -0.78 -5.54 -4.00
N TYR A 33 -1.02 -4.44 -3.28
CA TYR A 33 -0.48 -3.10 -3.45
C TYR A 33 0.30 -2.60 -2.20
N ARG A 34 1.45 -3.16 -1.87
CA ARG A 34 2.12 -2.93 -0.57
C ARG A 34 2.66 -1.49 -0.44
N PRO A 35 2.06 -0.59 0.37
CA PRO A 35 2.45 0.82 0.37
C PRO A 35 3.87 1.05 0.88
N GLY A 36 4.34 0.25 1.84
CA GLY A 36 5.73 0.35 2.31
C GLY A 36 6.74 -0.16 1.29
N ILE A 37 6.44 -1.22 0.53
CA ILE A 37 7.31 -1.67 -0.58
C ILE A 37 7.34 -0.63 -1.70
N PHE A 38 6.18 -0.03 -2.03
CA PHE A 38 6.13 1.07 -2.98
C PHE A 38 6.99 2.24 -2.50
N THR A 39 6.86 2.62 -1.23
CA THR A 39 7.64 3.71 -0.62
C THR A 39 9.15 3.43 -0.70
N LYS A 40 9.58 2.20 -0.39
CA LYS A 40 10.98 1.80 -0.55
C LYS A 40 11.46 1.99 -1.99
N ARG A 41 10.73 1.44 -2.96
CA ARG A 41 11.06 1.55 -4.40
C ARG A 41 11.07 3.00 -4.88
N TYR A 42 10.17 3.84 -4.35
CA TYR A 42 10.14 5.26 -4.64
C TYR A 42 11.46 5.92 -4.22
N PHE A 43 11.90 5.72 -2.98
CA PHE A 43 13.17 6.29 -2.55
C PHE A 43 14.40 5.65 -3.22
N GLU A 44 14.36 4.37 -3.57
CA GLU A 44 15.44 3.74 -4.37
C GLU A 44 15.59 4.40 -5.75
N LYS A 45 14.46 4.80 -6.36
CA LYS A 45 14.45 5.45 -7.68
C LYS A 45 14.79 6.93 -7.62
N HIS A 46 14.28 7.65 -6.63
CA HIS A 46 14.35 9.12 -6.55
C HIS A 46 15.46 9.63 -5.61
N GLY A 47 16.00 8.77 -4.75
CA GLY A 47 17.01 9.10 -3.74
C GLY A 47 16.40 9.84 -2.53
N GLU A 48 15.72 10.96 -2.80
CA GLU A 48 15.10 11.84 -1.83
C GLU A 48 13.62 12.08 -2.17
N GLY A 49 12.80 12.36 -1.15
CA GLY A 49 11.41 12.71 -1.36
C GLY A 49 10.68 13.05 -0.07
N CYS A 50 9.54 13.74 -0.16
CA CYS A 50 8.70 14.00 1.00
C CYS A 50 7.52 13.02 1.08
N CYS A 51 6.87 12.96 2.24
CA CYS A 51 5.68 12.11 2.44
C CYS A 51 4.55 12.43 1.44
N ALA A 52 4.39 13.69 1.03
CA ALA A 52 3.39 14.06 0.04
C ALA A 52 3.73 13.51 -1.34
N ASP A 53 4.98 13.59 -1.81
CA ASP A 53 5.38 13.05 -3.11
C ASP A 53 5.12 11.55 -3.21
N VAL A 54 5.52 10.82 -2.17
CA VAL A 54 5.29 9.38 -2.10
C VAL A 54 3.79 9.08 -2.16
N TYR A 55 2.97 9.85 -1.45
CA TYR A 55 1.51 9.70 -1.49
C TYR A 55 0.92 9.98 -2.88
N TYR A 56 1.40 10.99 -3.59
CA TYR A 56 0.94 11.29 -4.95
C TYR A 56 1.31 10.18 -5.92
N ALA A 57 2.57 9.78 -5.93
CA ALA A 57 3.02 8.66 -6.75
C ALA A 57 2.26 7.37 -6.43
N LEU A 58 1.99 7.12 -5.14
CA LEU A 58 1.18 6.00 -4.67
C LEU A 58 -0.28 6.11 -5.18
N SER A 59 -0.82 7.31 -5.25
CA SER A 59 -2.19 7.55 -5.72
C SER A 59 -2.32 7.30 -7.22
N GLU A 60 -1.37 7.80 -8.02
CA GLU A 60 -1.31 7.58 -9.47
C GLU A 60 -1.16 6.09 -9.80
N GLU A 61 -0.33 5.38 -9.04
CA GLU A 61 -0.15 3.94 -9.23
C GLU A 61 -1.41 3.14 -8.89
N ILE A 62 -2.15 3.52 -7.83
CA ILE A 62 -3.46 2.93 -7.53
C ILE A 62 -4.45 3.17 -8.68
N GLU A 63 -4.46 4.37 -9.24
CA GLU A 63 -5.35 4.71 -10.35
C GLU A 63 -5.01 3.90 -11.61
N ARG A 64 -3.72 3.70 -11.90
CA ARG A 64 -3.25 2.83 -12.98
C ARG A 64 -3.72 1.38 -12.76
N LEU A 65 -3.46 0.81 -11.60
CA LEU A 65 -3.88 -0.55 -11.25
C LEU A 65 -5.40 -0.72 -11.30
N ASN A 66 -6.14 0.31 -10.88
CA ASN A 66 -7.61 0.27 -10.93
C ASN A 66 -8.15 0.23 -12.35
N LYS A 67 -7.51 0.89 -13.32
CA LYS A 67 -7.88 0.76 -14.74
C LYS A 67 -7.72 -0.68 -15.21
N GLU A 68 -6.57 -1.30 -14.94
CA GLU A 68 -6.30 -2.70 -15.29
C GLU A 68 -7.30 -3.66 -14.63
N ARG A 69 -7.65 -3.42 -13.36
CA ARG A 69 -8.66 -4.23 -12.67
C ARG A 69 -10.05 -4.09 -13.26
N ILE A 70 -10.46 -2.88 -13.64
CA ILE A 70 -11.76 -2.65 -14.28
C ILE A 70 -11.85 -3.42 -15.60
N GLU A 71 -10.76 -3.46 -16.39
CA GLU A 71 -10.71 -4.21 -17.65
C GLU A 71 -10.96 -5.71 -17.47
N ILE A 72 -10.46 -6.30 -16.37
CA ILE A 72 -10.68 -7.71 -16.03
C ILE A 72 -11.91 -7.94 -15.14
N SER A 73 -12.76 -6.92 -14.96
CA SER A 73 -13.95 -6.95 -14.09
C SER A 73 -13.65 -7.27 -12.61
N GLU A 74 -12.45 -6.93 -12.14
CA GLU A 74 -12.08 -6.96 -10.74
C GLU A 74 -12.48 -5.67 -10.01
N LYS A 75 -12.68 -5.79 -8.69
CA LYS A 75 -13.02 -4.64 -7.85
C LYS A 75 -11.81 -3.71 -7.70
N PRO A 76 -11.96 -2.39 -7.93
CA PRO A 76 -10.87 -1.45 -7.75
C PRO A 76 -10.44 -1.35 -6.28
N PHE A 77 -9.17 -1.06 -6.07
CA PHE A 77 -8.64 -0.67 -4.77
C PHE A 77 -9.21 0.67 -4.33
N ARG A 78 -9.47 0.78 -3.03
CA ARG A 78 -9.85 2.04 -2.41
C ARG A 78 -8.59 2.82 -2.04
N ARG A 79 -8.45 4.03 -2.56
CA ARG A 79 -7.32 4.91 -2.21
C ARG A 79 -7.41 5.34 -0.73
N PRO A 80 -6.33 5.24 0.06
CA PRO A 80 -6.31 5.83 1.39
C PRO A 80 -6.31 7.36 1.28
N ASN A 81 -6.73 8.05 2.34
CA ASN A 81 -6.52 9.50 2.42
C ASN A 81 -5.09 9.81 2.89
N TYR A 82 -4.65 11.05 2.66
CA TYR A 82 -3.30 11.50 3.03
C TYR A 82 -3.02 11.32 4.52
N SER A 83 -3.97 11.66 5.40
CA SER A 83 -3.78 11.53 6.85
C SER A 83 -3.47 10.08 7.29
N SER A 84 -4.17 9.11 6.71
CA SER A 84 -3.94 7.69 6.99
C SER A 84 -2.57 7.24 6.46
N PHE A 85 -2.19 7.72 5.28
CA PHE A 85 -0.87 7.45 4.72
C PHE A 85 0.26 8.09 5.55
N ALA A 86 0.10 9.34 5.98
CA ALA A 86 1.07 10.05 6.80
C ALA A 86 1.31 9.35 8.15
N LYS A 87 0.23 8.85 8.78
CA LYS A 87 0.34 8.00 9.98
C LYS A 87 1.11 6.70 9.70
N TYR A 88 0.89 6.10 8.54
CA TYR A 88 1.62 4.90 8.14
C TYR A 88 3.10 5.20 7.87
N PHE A 89 3.39 6.30 7.16
CA PHE A 89 4.74 6.79 6.89
C PHE A 89 5.52 7.12 8.17
N HIS A 90 4.83 7.61 9.20
CA HIS A 90 5.44 7.87 10.51
C HIS A 90 6.10 6.62 11.11
N TRP A 91 5.59 5.42 10.85
CA TRP A 91 6.26 4.20 11.30
C TRP A 91 7.62 3.98 10.64
N PHE A 92 7.81 4.38 9.38
CA PHE A 92 9.11 4.28 8.71
C PHE A 92 10.14 5.20 9.35
N LYS A 93 9.71 6.40 9.78
CA LYS A 93 10.53 7.32 10.58
C LYS A 93 10.91 6.68 11.91
N LEU A 94 9.93 6.15 12.66
CA LEU A 94 10.16 5.53 13.97
C LEU A 94 11.07 4.29 13.90
N LEU A 95 11.00 3.53 12.80
CA LEU A 95 11.83 2.34 12.59
C LEU A 95 13.22 2.67 12.04
N GLY A 96 13.50 3.94 11.73
CA GLY A 96 14.76 4.40 11.17
C GLY A 96 15.01 3.87 9.75
N LEU A 97 13.96 3.60 8.98
CA LEU A 97 14.08 3.18 7.58
C LEU A 97 14.35 4.37 6.66
N VAL A 98 13.88 5.54 7.08
CA VAL A 98 14.13 6.83 6.43
C VAL A 98 14.65 7.81 7.47
N GLU A 99 15.49 8.73 7.04
CA GLU A 99 16.00 9.82 7.86
C GLU A 99 15.68 11.16 7.21
N PRO A 100 15.39 12.21 8.00
CA PRO A 100 15.19 13.54 7.46
C PRO A 100 16.50 14.08 6.88
N ILE A 101 16.38 14.87 5.83
CA ILE A 101 17.49 15.68 5.31
C ILE A 101 17.26 17.14 5.69
N ASP A 102 18.33 17.93 5.71
CA ASP A 102 18.26 19.38 5.98
C ASP A 102 17.74 20.16 4.76
N ARG A 103 16.56 19.75 4.28
CA ARG A 103 15.84 20.35 3.17
C ARG A 103 14.38 20.44 3.54
N ARG A 104 13.89 21.67 3.58
CA ARG A 104 12.48 22.00 3.75
C ARG A 104 12.05 22.90 2.61
N GLU A 105 10.87 22.60 2.07
CA GLU A 105 10.27 23.41 1.02
C GLU A 105 8.85 23.78 1.42
N LEU A 106 8.36 24.91 0.88
CA LEU A 106 6.96 25.28 1.02
C LEU A 106 6.10 24.17 0.42
N ALA A 107 5.06 23.76 1.15
CA ALA A 107 4.16 22.79 0.57
C ALA A 107 3.25 23.42 -0.47
N ILE A 108 2.88 22.60 -1.45
CA ILE A 108 1.94 22.97 -2.51
C ILE A 108 0.49 22.96 -1.98
N TYR A 109 0.27 22.37 -0.79
CA TYR A 109 -1.04 22.23 -0.16
C TYR A 109 -1.20 23.22 0.99
N ASP A 110 -2.29 23.98 0.98
CA ASP A 110 -2.60 24.96 2.04
C ASP A 110 -2.70 24.34 3.45
N PHE A 111 -2.95 23.03 3.54
CA PHE A 111 -3.02 22.32 4.82
C PHE A 111 -1.65 21.84 5.35
N LEU A 112 -0.57 22.03 4.57
CA LEU A 112 0.77 21.59 4.93
C LEU A 112 1.68 22.83 4.82
N GLU A 113 2.21 23.35 5.93
CA GLU A 113 3.02 24.57 5.89
C GLU A 113 4.42 24.31 5.31
N GLU A 114 5.02 23.16 5.65
CA GLU A 114 6.35 22.76 5.21
C GLU A 114 6.39 21.29 4.76
N ARG A 115 7.19 21.00 3.73
CA ARG A 115 7.55 19.66 3.29
C ARG A 115 8.93 19.30 3.85
N GLU A 116 8.95 18.33 4.75
CA GLU A 116 10.19 17.69 5.19
C GLU A 116 10.57 16.58 4.20
N PHE A 117 11.81 16.63 3.71
CA PHE A 117 12.34 15.62 2.82
C PHE A 117 13.08 14.53 3.60
N TYR A 118 13.07 13.33 3.03
CA TYR A 118 13.71 12.16 3.61
C TYR A 118 14.51 11.41 2.55
N ARG A 119 15.44 10.58 3.03
CA ARG A 119 16.15 9.60 2.22
C ARG A 119 16.22 8.25 2.92
N LEU A 120 16.56 7.20 2.18
CA LEU A 120 16.77 5.88 2.77
C LEU A 120 18.03 5.84 3.63
N THR A 121 17.90 5.29 4.83
CA THR A 121 19.04 4.87 5.65
C THR A 121 19.61 3.56 5.12
N ASP A 122 20.81 3.18 5.57
CA ASP A 122 21.37 1.86 5.25
C ASP A 122 20.47 0.72 5.75
N LYS A 123 19.84 0.92 6.90
CA LYS A 123 18.80 0.01 7.42
C LYS A 123 17.59 -0.05 6.48
N GLY A 124 17.10 1.09 6.00
CA GLY A 124 16.00 1.16 5.04
C GLY A 124 16.26 0.41 3.73
N LYS A 125 17.51 0.43 3.26
CA LYS A 125 17.94 -0.32 2.07
C LYS A 125 17.96 -1.84 2.33
N ALA A 126 18.51 -2.27 3.46
CA ALA A 126 18.70 -3.69 3.78
C ALA A 126 17.42 -4.40 4.26
N GLU A 127 16.58 -3.72 5.03
CA GLU A 127 15.36 -4.31 5.61
C GLU A 127 14.30 -4.57 4.54
N VAL A 128 13.54 -5.65 4.72
CA VAL A 128 12.38 -6.00 3.88
C VAL A 128 11.12 -6.06 4.73
N ARG A 129 11.19 -6.78 5.86
CA ARG A 129 10.04 -7.03 6.74
C ARG A 129 9.46 -5.75 7.34
N ALA A 130 10.31 -4.78 7.70
CA ALA A 130 9.88 -3.49 8.23
C ALA A 130 9.10 -2.64 7.22
N TRP A 131 9.30 -2.86 5.92
CA TRP A 131 8.52 -2.21 4.86
C TRP A 131 7.20 -2.95 4.57
N GLU A 132 7.15 -4.25 4.80
CA GLU A 132 5.93 -5.05 4.62
C GLU A 132 4.95 -4.85 5.77
N ASP A 133 5.46 -4.90 7.00
CA ASP A 133 4.67 -4.86 8.24
C ASP A 133 5.42 -4.06 9.32
N PRO A 134 5.46 -2.73 9.21
CA PRO A 134 6.16 -1.89 10.19
C PRO A 134 5.55 -2.01 11.60
N ILE A 135 4.24 -2.22 11.70
CA ILE A 135 3.53 -2.33 12.98
C ILE A 135 3.90 -3.65 13.66
N GLY A 136 3.85 -4.78 12.95
CA GLY A 136 4.22 -6.08 13.52
C GLY A 136 5.70 -6.23 13.81
N VAL A 137 6.58 -5.47 13.14
CA VAL A 137 7.99 -5.36 13.53
C VAL A 137 8.16 -4.58 14.84
N ARG A 138 7.41 -3.48 15.02
CA ARG A 138 7.49 -2.67 16.25
C ARG A 138 6.80 -3.31 17.45
N HIS A 139 5.68 -3.97 17.19
CA HIS A 139 4.76 -4.55 18.19
C HIS A 139 4.50 -6.04 17.88
N PRO A 140 5.49 -6.91 18.11
CA PRO A 140 5.35 -8.35 17.88
C PRO A 140 4.27 -8.99 18.75
N GLU A 141 3.90 -8.39 19.88
CA GLU A 141 2.86 -8.83 20.81
C GLU A 141 1.45 -8.87 20.20
N PHE A 142 1.24 -8.18 19.08
CA PHE A 142 -0.04 -8.19 18.40
C PHE A 142 -0.20 -9.37 17.43
N ARG A 143 0.77 -10.29 17.35
CA ARG A 143 0.80 -11.38 16.38
C ARG A 143 0.19 -12.68 16.89
#